data_AF-A0A811EKA8-F1
#
_entry.id   AF-A0A811EKA8-F1
#
_cell.length_a   1.000
_cell.length_b   1.000
_cell.length_c   1.000
_cell.angle_alpha   90.00
_cell.angle_beta   90.00
_cell.angle_gamma   90.00
#
_symmetry.space_group_name_H-M   'P 1'
#
loop_
_entity.id
_entity.type
_entity.pdbx_description
1 polymer ?
#
loop_
_entity_poly.entity_id
_entity_poly.type
_entity_poly.pdbx_seq_one_letter_code
_entity_poly.pdbx_strand_id
1 'polypeptide(L)' 'MLTAELAKGATHQNYIEFDDRAEGIKHAIDIAEPGDTVVLASKGREPYQIMPGHIKVPHRDDLIGLEAAYKKFGGGPVD' A
#
# COMPACT_ATOMS: atom_id res chain seq x y z
N MET A 1 15.37 8.56 6.13
CA MET A 1 13.94 8.18 6.15
C MET A 1 13.81 6.76 6.65
N LEU A 2 12.65 6.37 7.18
CA LEU A 2 12.42 5.01 7.67
C LEU A 2 12.70 3.95 6.58
N THR A 3 12.28 4.22 5.34
CA THR A 3 12.47 3.33 4.20
C THR A 3 13.94 3.02 3.94
N ALA A 4 14.81 4.04 3.99
CA ALA A 4 16.25 3.88 3.78
C ALA A 4 16.92 3.00 4.84
N GLU A 5 16.41 2.99 6.08
CA GLU A 5 16.91 2.08 7.12
C GLU A 5 16.43 0.64 6.90
N LEU A 6 15.21 0.45 6.41
CA LEU A 6 14.70 -0.87 6.01
C LEU A 6 15.47 -1.42 4.80
N ALA A 7 15.80 -0.56 3.83
CA ALA A 7 16.54 -0.90 2.62
C ALA A 7 17.93 -1.50 2.92
N LYS A 8 18.59 -1.09 4.01
CA LYS A 8 19.87 -1.69 4.45
C LYS A 8 19.77 -3.18 4.78
N GLY A 9 18.56 -3.67 5.12
CA GLY A 9 18.30 -5.09 5.37
C GLY A 9 17.94 -5.89 4.10
N ALA A 10 17.67 -5.23 2.97
CA ALA A 10 17.36 -5.91 1.72
C ALA A 10 18.64 -6.53 1.13
N THR A 11 18.57 -7.83 0.82
CA THR A 11 19.69 -8.58 0.23
C THR A 11 19.66 -8.62 -1.31
N HIS A 12 18.61 -8.04 -1.91
CA HIS A 12 18.36 -8.00 -3.35
C HIS A 12 17.93 -6.61 -3.77
N GLN A 13 18.10 -6.29 -5.06
CA GLN A 13 17.83 -4.95 -5.61
C GLN A 13 16.41 -4.79 -6.17
N ASN A 14 15.56 -5.81 -6.09
CA ASN A 14 14.19 -5.76 -6.59
C ASN A 14 13.22 -5.23 -5.51
N TYR A 15 13.44 -3.99 -5.10
CA TYR A 15 12.53 -3.25 -4.24
C TYR A 15 12.45 -1.81 -4.70
N ILE A 16 11.37 -1.15 -4.29
CA ILE A 16 11.14 0.26 -4.49
C ILE A 16 10.68 0.85 -3.16
N GLU A 17 11.12 2.07 -2.87
CA GLU A 17 10.79 2.79 -1.64
C GLU A 17 9.75 3.87 -1.95
N PHE A 18 8.76 4.01 -1.07
CA PHE A 18 7.78 5.09 -1.11
C PHE A 18 7.69 5.72 0.27
N ASP A 19 7.79 7.05 0.31
CA ASP A 19 7.53 7.82 1.53
C ASP A 19 6.02 7.96 1.80
N ASP A 20 5.21 8.05 0.73
CA ASP A 20 3.75 8.04 0.84
C ASP A 20 3.19 6.60 0.77
N ARG A 21 2.46 6.23 1.83
CA ARG A 21 1.89 4.90 1.96
C ARG A 21 0.86 4.58 0.88
N ALA A 22 0.01 5.55 0.50
CA ALA A 22 -1.02 5.32 -0.51
C ALA A 22 -0.41 5.17 -1.91
N GLU A 23 0.65 5.93 -2.22
CA GLU A 23 1.41 5.76 -3.46
C GLU A 23 2.03 4.37 -3.56
N GLY A 24 2.65 3.87 -2.49
CA GLY A 24 3.21 2.51 -2.48
C GLY A 24 2.16 1.42 -2.68
N ILE A 25 0.99 1.55 -2.04
CA ILE A 25 -0.13 0.62 -2.25
C ILE A 25 -0.61 0.66 -3.71
N LYS A 26 -0.83 1.85 -4.25
CA LYS A 26 -1.28 2.01 -5.65
C LYS A 26 -0.27 1.46 -6.64
N HIS A 27 1.03 1.69 -6.41
CA HIS A 27 2.09 1.16 -7.25
C HIS A 27 2.12 -0.38 -7.23
N ALA A 28 1.97 -1.01 -6.07
CA ALA A 28 1.92 -2.47 -5.98
C ALA A 28 0.78 -3.07 -6.82
N ILE A 29 -0.38 -2.40 -6.85
CA ILE A 29 -1.50 -2.80 -7.71
C ILE A 29 -1.22 -2.49 -9.19
N ASP A 30 -0.60 -1.34 -9.48
CA ASP A 30 -0.27 -0.89 -10.83
C ASP A 30 0.73 -1.81 -11.56
N ILE A 31 1.64 -2.46 -10.83
CA ILE A 31 2.59 -3.42 -11.43
C ILE A 31 2.07 -4.86 -11.46
N ALA A 32 1.03 -5.19 -10.68
CA ALA A 32 0.50 -6.55 -10.60
C ALA A 32 -0.18 -6.99 -11.91
N GLU A 33 -0.07 -8.26 -12.28
CA GLU A 33 -0.75 -8.84 -13.45
C GLU A 33 -1.89 -9.79 -13.03
N PRO A 34 -2.85 -10.11 -13.92
CA PRO A 34 -3.87 -11.12 -13.62
C PRO A 34 -3.23 -12.45 -13.18
N GLY A 35 -3.54 -12.89 -11.97
CA GLY A 35 -2.96 -14.10 -11.35
C GLY A 35 -1.98 -13.82 -10.22
N ASP A 36 -1.50 -12.58 -10.09
CA ASP A 36 -0.62 -12.19 -8.99
C ASP A 36 -1.35 -12.05 -7.66
N THR A 37 -0.60 -12.20 -6.57
CA THR A 37 -1.08 -11.94 -5.20
C THR A 37 -0.35 -10.74 -4.62
N VAL A 38 -1.09 -9.70 -4.24
CA VAL A 38 -0.56 -8.52 -3.54
C VAL A 38 -0.87 -8.63 -2.04
N VAL A 39 0.14 -8.51 -1.20
CA VAL A 39 0.01 -8.56 0.27
C VAL A 39 0.29 -7.19 0.87
N LEU A 40 -0.71 -6.59 1.50
CA LEU A 40 -0.55 -5.39 2.33
C LEU A 40 -0.39 -5.82 3.80
N ALA A 41 0.79 -5.59 4.38
CA ALA A 41 1.12 -6.05 5.73
C ALA A 41 1.02 -4.97 6.82
N SER A 42 1.09 -5.43 8.08
CA SER A 42 1.16 -4.66 9.33
C SER A 42 -0.14 -4.01 9.82
N LYS A 43 -0.81 -3.19 9.02
CA LYS A 43 -1.90 -2.33 9.52
C LYS A 43 -3.23 -3.05 9.80
N GLY A 44 -3.59 -4.01 8.94
CA GLY A 44 -4.91 -4.64 8.97
C GLY A 44 -6.03 -3.64 8.70
N ARG A 45 -7.07 -3.64 9.54
CA ARG A 45 -8.28 -2.79 9.37
C ARG A 45 -8.26 -1.47 10.16
N GLU A 46 -7.09 -1.05 10.65
CA GLU A 46 -6.99 0.21 11.38
C GLU A 46 -7.37 1.40 10.47
N PRO A 47 -8.29 2.30 10.88
CA PRO A 47 -8.86 3.31 9.98
C PRO A 47 -8.12 4.65 9.93
N TYR A 48 -6.91 4.73 10.47
CA TYR A 48 -6.13 5.97 10.52
C TYR A 48 -4.64 5.70 10.43
N GLN A 49 -3.85 6.62 9.89
CA GLN A 49 -2.39 6.66 10.05
C GLN A 49 -2.01 7.68 11.12
N ILE A 50 -1.00 7.35 11.94
CA ILE A 50 -0.43 8.29 12.91
C ILE A 50 0.65 9.10 12.19
N MET A 51 0.44 10.42 12.15
CA MET A 51 1.32 11.42 11.55
C MET A 51 2.15 12.14 12.64
N PRO A 52 3.16 12.95 12.27
CA PRO A 52 3.92 13.75 13.23
C PRO A 52 3.01 14.53 14.20
N GLY A 53 3.40 14.59 15.47
CA GLY A 53 2.56 15.16 16.53
C GLY A 53 1.46 14.23 17.05
N HIS A 54 1.52 12.92 16.74
CA HIS A 54 0.54 11.90 17.15
C HIS A 54 -0.88 12.16 16.59
N ILE A 55 -0.96 12.87 15.47
CA ILE A 55 -2.23 13.19 14.81
C ILE A 55 -2.69 11.97 14.03
N LYS A 56 -3.91 11.51 14.30
CA LYS A 56 -4.56 10.43 13.54
C LYS A 56 -5.25 11.03 12.32
N VAL A 57 -4.82 10.64 11.13
CA VAL A 57 -5.43 11.05 9.85
C VAL A 57 -6.14 9.84 9.23
N PRO A 58 -7.38 9.97 8.72
CA PRO A 58 -8.07 8.87 8.08
C PRO A 58 -7.22 8.18 6.99
N HIS A 59 -7.07 6.87 7.10
CA HIS A 59 -6.28 6.08 6.16
C HIS A 59 -6.68 4.61 6.26
N ARG A 60 -7.04 4.00 5.12
CA ARG A 60 -7.52 2.61 5.03
C ARG A 60 -6.80 1.88 3.90
N ASP A 61 -5.74 1.16 4.24
CA ASP A 61 -4.93 0.41 3.28
C ASP A 61 -5.78 -0.53 2.40
N ASP A 62 -6.74 -1.22 3.04
CA ASP A 62 -7.64 -2.16 2.39
C ASP A 62 -8.54 -1.47 1.35
N LEU A 63 -9.13 -0.32 1.69
CA LEU A 63 -9.97 0.43 0.76
C LEU A 63 -9.15 1.04 -0.38
N ILE A 64 -7.96 1.57 -0.09
CA ILE A 64 -7.07 2.13 -1.12
C ILE A 64 -6.65 1.03 -2.10
N GLY A 65 -6.27 -0.15 -1.60
CA GLY A 65 -5.89 -1.29 -2.42
C GLY A 65 -7.07 -1.82 -3.26
N LEU A 66 -8.25 -1.97 -2.65
CA LEU A 66 -9.45 -2.41 -3.36
C LEU A 66 -9.87 -1.43 -4.45
N GLU A 67 -9.89 -0.12 -4.16
CA GLU A 67 -10.23 0.90 -5.15
C GLU A 67 -9.26 0.88 -6.34
N ALA A 68 -7.95 0.81 -6.08
CA ALA A 68 -6.95 0.69 -7.12
C ALA A 68 -7.13 -0.60 -7.94
N ALA A 69 -7.42 -1.73 -7.28
CA ALA A 69 -7.62 -3.02 -7.94
C ALA A 69 -8.88 -3.01 -8.81
N TYR A 70 -10.00 -2.46 -8.33
CA TYR A 70 -11.22 -2.34 -9.11
C TYR A 70 -11.07 -1.41 -10.30
N LYS A 71 -10.32 -0.32 -10.14
CA LYS A 71 -10.02 0.59 -11.25
C LYS A 71 -9.20 -0.09 -12.34
N LYS A 72 -8.24 -0.95 -11.98
CA LYS A 72 -7.34 -1.62 -12.92
C LYS A 72 -7.95 -2.87 -13.55
N PHE A 73 -8.55 -3.73 -12.73
CA PHE A 73 -8.99 -5.07 -13.13
C PHE A 73 -10.52 -5.19 -13.27
N GLY A 74 -11.30 -4.18 -12.86
CA GLY A 74 -12.76 -4.26 -12.79
C GLY A 74 -13.26 -5.03 -11.56
N GLY A 75 -14.57 -5.33 -11.52
CA GLY A 75 -15.15 -6.20 -10.48
C GLY A 75 -15.46 -5.51 -9.14
N GLY A 76 -15.60 -4.18 -9.13
CA GLY A 76 -16.06 -3.44 -7.96
C GLY A 76 -17.47 -3.85 -7.51
N PRO A 77 -17.89 -3.44 -6.30
CA PRO A 77 -19.25 -3.67 -5.83
C PRO A 77 -20.25 -3.18 -6.88
N VAL A 78 -21.19 -4.03 -7.23
CA VAL A 78 -22.39 -3.64 -7.98
C VAL A 78 -23.40 -3.11 -6.98
N ASP A 79 -24.00 -1.96 -7.29
CA ASP A 79 -25.09 -1.37 -6.50
C ASP A 79 -26.31 -2.32 -6.41
#